data_AF-A0A8T5MGP8-F1
#
_entry.id   AF-A0A8T5MGP8-F1
#
_cell.length_a   1.000
_cell.length_b   1.000
_cell.length_c   1.000
_cell.angle_alpha   90.00
_cell.angle_beta   90.00
_cell.angle_gamma   90.00
#
_symmetry.space_group_name_H-M   'P 1'
#
loop_
_entity.id
_entity.type
_entity.pdbx_description
1 polymer ?
#
loop_
_entity_poly.entity_id
_entity_poly.type
_entity_poly.pdbx_seq_one_letter_code
_entity_poly.pdbx_strand_id
1 'polypeptide(L)'
;MLAWKDIIQRFINSVENWELNLRSTILHELAHCMQDYYSYDMTLFEHLIADGLAEHFQKKFLDGNRNSFTKVISKKEAKKILKELEPCLDKTMDDAPEIHSNLFFGDKKYASGTGYTIGYYLVEDYLNKNKNIGWNSLFKQKPMKFKQSLFLQFD
;
A
#
# COMPACT_ATOMS: atom_id res chain seq x y z
N MET A 1 -6.16 -15.34 15.13
CA MET A 1 -7.51 -14.77 14.92
C MET A 1 -7.47 -14.08 13.56
N LEU A 2 -8.27 -14.51 12.58
CA LEU A 2 -8.20 -13.91 11.24
C LEU A 2 -8.67 -12.46 11.32
N ALA A 3 -7.80 -11.54 10.94
CA ALA A 3 -8.15 -10.16 10.64
C ALA A 3 -9.21 -10.17 9.54
N TRP A 4 -10.39 -9.64 9.82
CA TRP A 4 -11.24 -9.01 8.81
C TRP A 4 -11.48 -9.82 7.52
N LYS A 5 -11.93 -11.07 7.63
CA LYS A 5 -12.55 -11.74 6.48
C LYS A 5 -13.99 -11.21 6.36
N ASP A 6 -14.30 -10.59 5.21
CA ASP A 6 -15.64 -10.10 4.84
C ASP A 6 -16.18 -8.89 5.64
N ILE A 7 -15.31 -8.03 6.21
CA ILE A 7 -15.72 -6.84 6.98
C ILE A 7 -15.01 -5.57 6.49
N ILE A 8 -15.78 -4.50 6.24
CA ILE A 8 -15.28 -3.14 6.01
C ILE A 8 -15.74 -2.25 7.18
N GLN A 9 -14.80 -1.70 7.97
CA GLN A 9 -15.10 -0.77 9.07
C GLN A 9 -14.41 0.57 8.87
N ARG A 10 -15.18 1.66 8.70
CA ARG A 10 -14.65 3.02 8.52
C ARG A 10 -15.58 4.09 9.12
N PHE A 11 -14.98 5.20 9.54
CA PHE A 11 -15.68 6.39 9.99
C PHE A 11 -15.82 7.37 8.83
N ILE A 12 -17.05 7.83 8.56
CA ILE A 12 -17.34 8.80 7.50
C ILE A 12 -17.56 10.15 8.18
N ASN A 13 -16.63 11.09 7.96
CA ASN A 13 -16.80 12.47 8.39
C ASN A 13 -17.47 13.26 7.27
N SER A 14 -18.47 14.06 7.59
CA SER A 14 -19.13 14.98 6.65
C SER A 14 -18.23 16.18 6.35
N VAL A 15 -17.25 15.97 5.48
CA VAL A 15 -16.33 17.00 4.97
C VAL A 15 -16.58 17.25 3.49
N GLU A 16 -15.96 18.29 2.93
CA GLU A 16 -15.95 18.51 1.48
C GLU A 16 -15.44 17.26 0.74
N ASN A 17 -16.01 16.98 -0.45
CA ASN A 17 -15.71 15.80 -1.26
C ASN A 17 -16.00 14.44 -0.60
N TRP A 18 -16.90 14.38 0.39
CA TRP A 18 -17.24 13.13 1.10
C TRP A 18 -17.63 11.96 0.18
N GLU A 19 -18.33 12.20 -0.93
CA GLU A 19 -18.70 11.13 -1.87
C GLU A 19 -17.48 10.49 -2.54
N LEU A 20 -16.54 11.33 -2.99
CA LEU A 20 -15.30 10.87 -3.61
C LEU A 20 -14.43 10.13 -2.58
N ASN A 21 -14.33 10.68 -1.37
CA ASN A 21 -13.60 10.06 -0.27
C ASN A 21 -14.23 8.71 0.12
N LEU A 22 -15.55 8.62 0.19
CA LEU A 22 -16.26 7.39 0.49
C LEU A 22 -16.02 6.33 -0.59
N ARG A 23 -16.14 6.69 -1.87
CA ARG A 23 -15.85 5.77 -2.99
C ARG A 23 -14.39 5.31 -2.96
N SER A 24 -13.46 6.25 -2.73
CA SER A 24 -12.03 5.96 -2.57
C SER A 24 -11.79 4.95 -1.47
N THR A 25 -12.28 5.21 -0.27
CA THR A 25 -12.12 4.33 0.88
C THR A 25 -12.75 2.96 0.65
N ILE A 26 -13.98 2.87 0.13
CA ILE A 26 -14.64 1.57 -0.12
C ILE A 26 -13.82 0.75 -1.12
N LEU A 27 -13.33 1.36 -2.20
CA LEU A 27 -12.51 0.67 -3.19
C LEU A 27 -11.17 0.19 -2.61
N HIS A 28 -10.54 1.00 -1.76
CA HIS A 28 -9.31 0.64 -1.04
C HIS A 28 -9.53 -0.58 -0.13
N GLU A 29 -10.54 -0.52 0.74
CA GLU A 29 -10.82 -1.63 1.66
C GLU A 29 -11.29 -2.90 0.94
N LEU A 30 -12.09 -2.74 -0.11
CA LEU A 30 -12.51 -3.87 -0.95
C LEU A 30 -11.29 -4.56 -1.59
N ALA A 31 -10.26 -3.81 -1.96
CA ALA A 31 -9.04 -4.39 -2.50
C ALA A 31 -8.30 -5.26 -1.48
N HIS A 32 -8.30 -4.90 -0.19
CA HIS A 32 -7.76 -5.77 0.86
C HIS A 32 -8.59 -7.05 1.01
N CYS A 33 -9.92 -6.96 0.96
CA CYS A 33 -10.79 -8.15 1.02
C CYS A 33 -10.55 -9.14 -0.14
N MET A 34 -10.08 -8.66 -1.29
CA MET A 34 -9.80 -9.51 -2.45
C MET A 34 -8.39 -10.12 -2.45
N GLN A 35 -7.50 -9.66 -1.56
CA GLN A 35 -6.13 -10.16 -1.44
C GLN A 35 -6.08 -11.44 -0.60
N ASP A 36 -5.75 -12.58 -1.22
CA ASP A 36 -5.75 -13.90 -0.57
C ASP A 36 -4.72 -14.01 0.58
N TYR A 37 -3.70 -13.15 0.58
CA TYR A 37 -2.61 -13.15 1.57
C TYR A 37 -2.78 -12.09 2.66
N TYR A 38 -3.80 -11.23 2.58
CA TYR A 38 -3.98 -10.13 3.52
C TYR A 38 -4.33 -10.66 4.91
N SER A 39 -3.48 -10.37 5.89
CA SER A 39 -3.62 -10.88 7.26
C SER A 39 -2.94 -9.97 8.28
N TYR A 40 -3.17 -10.20 9.58
CA TYR A 40 -2.51 -9.42 10.64
C TYR A 40 -0.99 -9.66 10.74
N ASP A 41 -0.51 -10.82 10.29
CA ASP A 41 0.88 -11.26 10.46
C ASP A 41 1.75 -10.94 9.23
N MET A 42 1.39 -9.89 8.51
CA MET A 42 2.13 -9.46 7.34
C MET A 42 3.43 -8.74 7.74
N THR A 43 4.48 -9.01 6.98
CA THR A 43 5.72 -8.24 7.04
C THR A 43 5.51 -6.79 6.56
N LEU A 44 6.44 -5.89 6.89
CA LEU A 44 6.40 -4.50 6.39
C LEU A 44 6.32 -4.46 4.87
N PHE A 45 7.10 -5.29 4.18
CA PHE A 45 7.06 -5.36 2.73
C PHE A 45 5.69 -5.78 2.20
N GLU A 46 5.06 -6.78 2.83
CA GLU A 46 3.74 -7.25 2.43
C GLU A 46 2.67 -6.16 2.63
N HIS A 47 2.71 -5.41 3.73
CA HIS A 47 1.85 -4.25 3.93
C HIS A 47 2.03 -3.18 2.84
N LEU A 48 3.28 -2.83 2.51
CA LEU A 48 3.55 -1.86 1.44
C LEU A 48 2.95 -2.32 0.09
N ILE A 49 3.07 -3.61 -0.25
CA ILE A 49 2.49 -4.15 -1.48
C ILE A 49 0.96 -4.18 -1.40
N ALA A 50 0.39 -4.59 -0.26
CA ALA A 50 -1.05 -4.65 -0.07
C ALA A 50 -1.72 -3.29 -0.25
N ASP A 51 -1.18 -2.25 0.38
CA ASP A 51 -1.67 -0.87 0.24
C ASP A 51 -1.39 -0.30 -1.15
N GLY A 52 -0.23 -0.60 -1.73
CA GLY A 52 0.08 -0.20 -3.11
C GLY A 52 -0.93 -0.76 -4.11
N LEU A 53 -1.32 -2.04 -3.97
CA LEU A 53 -2.33 -2.65 -4.82
C LEU A 53 -3.72 -2.05 -4.58
N ALA A 54 -4.08 -1.77 -3.34
CA ALA A 54 -5.35 -1.12 -3.00
C ALA A 54 -5.47 0.27 -3.63
N GLU A 55 -4.39 1.06 -3.55
CA GLU A 55 -4.32 2.40 -4.13
C GLU A 55 -4.39 2.40 -5.67
N HIS A 56 -3.69 1.47 -6.33
CA HIS A 56 -3.80 1.33 -7.80
C HIS A 56 -5.18 0.77 -8.21
N PHE A 57 -5.78 -0.10 -7.40
CA PHE A 57 -7.13 -0.61 -7.65
C PHE A 57 -8.14 0.52 -7.61
N GLN A 58 -8.16 1.29 -6.53
CA GLN A 58 -8.99 2.49 -6.42
C GLN A 58 -8.76 3.43 -7.61
N LYS A 59 -7.50 3.77 -7.91
CA LYS A 59 -7.14 4.67 -9.01
C LYS A 59 -7.77 4.24 -10.34
N LYS A 60 -7.85 2.92 -10.61
CA LYS A 60 -8.48 2.41 -11.84
C LYS A 60 -9.97 2.75 -11.92
N PHE A 61 -10.69 2.69 -10.81
CA PHE A 61 -12.15 2.89 -10.76
C PHE A 61 -12.57 4.34 -10.51
N LEU A 62 -11.61 5.22 -10.20
CA LEU A 62 -11.83 6.66 -10.02
C LEU A 62 -11.16 7.49 -11.11
N ASP A 63 -11.20 7.01 -12.36
CA ASP A 63 -10.72 7.74 -13.54
C ASP A 63 -9.27 8.23 -13.44
N GLY A 64 -8.40 7.44 -12.80
CA GLY A 64 -6.99 7.79 -12.63
C GLY A 64 -6.69 8.73 -11.46
N ASN A 65 -7.70 9.13 -10.68
CA ASN A 65 -7.51 9.98 -9.51
C ASN A 65 -6.75 9.23 -8.42
N ARG A 66 -5.49 9.63 -8.26
CA ARG A 66 -4.59 9.15 -7.21
C ARG A 66 -4.92 9.82 -5.87
N ASN A 67 -5.06 9.02 -4.81
CA ASN A 67 -5.28 9.46 -3.43
C ASN A 67 -4.18 10.44 -2.96
N SER A 68 -4.53 11.41 -2.12
CA SER A 68 -3.57 12.34 -1.50
C SER A 68 -2.52 11.62 -0.66
N PHE A 69 -2.89 10.52 0.03
CA PHE A 69 -1.98 9.74 0.87
C PHE A 69 -0.82 9.10 0.10
N THR A 70 -0.96 8.91 -1.21
CA THR A 70 0.14 8.39 -2.02
C THR A 70 1.01 9.48 -2.62
N LYS A 71 0.67 10.77 -2.46
CA LYS A 71 1.42 11.90 -3.05
C LYS A 71 2.31 12.62 -2.03
N VAL A 72 2.51 12.04 -0.85
CA VAL A 72 3.13 12.70 0.31
C VAL A 72 4.62 12.97 0.08
N ILE A 73 5.31 12.03 -0.57
CA ILE A 73 6.74 12.16 -0.90
C ILE A 73 7.01 11.87 -2.38
N SER A 74 8.13 12.40 -2.88
CA SER A 74 8.57 12.14 -4.26
C SER A 74 9.00 10.69 -4.44
N LYS A 75 8.98 10.19 -5.68
CA LYS A 75 9.48 8.85 -6.01
C LYS A 75 10.94 8.65 -5.59
N LYS A 76 11.77 9.69 -5.71
CA LYS A 76 13.19 9.65 -5.29
C LYS A 76 13.32 9.48 -3.78
N GLU A 77 12.53 10.22 -3.00
CA GLU A 77 12.54 10.11 -1.54
C GLU A 77 12.01 8.76 -1.07
N ALA A 78 10.95 8.25 -1.71
CA ALA A 78 10.41 6.93 -1.43
C ALA A 78 11.47 5.82 -1.66
N LYS A 79 12.30 5.92 -2.70
CA LYS A 79 13.43 4.98 -2.91
C LYS A 79 14.47 5.06 -1.79
N LYS A 80 14.83 6.27 -1.38
CA LYS A 80 15.81 6.50 -0.33
C LYS A 80 15.33 5.89 0.99
N ILE A 81 14.11 6.21 1.40
CA ILE A 81 13.51 5.65 2.61
C ILE A 81 13.41 4.13 2.52
N LEU A 82 12.99 3.59 1.38
CA LEU A 82 12.91 2.13 1.21
C LEU A 82 14.28 1.44 1.40
N LYS A 83 15.38 2.05 0.93
CA LYS A 83 16.75 1.56 1.17
C LYS A 83 17.10 1.57 2.66
N GLU A 84 16.70 2.59 3.40
CA GLU A 84 16.88 2.64 4.86
C GLU A 84 16.05 1.56 5.59
N LEU A 85 14.91 1.16 5.03
CA LEU A 85 14.00 0.17 5.59
C LEU A 85 14.37 -1.28 5.27
N GLU A 86 15.36 -1.54 4.41
CA GLU A 86 15.77 -2.89 4.00
C GLU A 86 15.91 -3.88 5.18
N PRO A 87 16.55 -3.52 6.32
CA PRO A 87 16.68 -4.42 7.48
C PRO A 87 15.37 -4.73 8.21
N CYS A 88 14.29 -4.00 7.89
CA CYS A 88 12.98 -4.11 8.51
C CYS A 88 11.91 -4.68 7.56
N LEU A 89 12.22 -4.89 6.28
CA LEU A 89 11.21 -5.29 5.28
C LEU A 89 10.54 -6.62 5.59
N ASP A 90 11.28 -7.57 6.17
CA ASP A 90 10.78 -8.90 6.51
C ASP A 90 10.27 -8.97 7.98
N LYS A 91 10.20 -7.85 8.70
CA LYS A 91 9.68 -7.77 10.07
C LYS A 91 8.17 -7.56 10.08
N THR A 92 7.45 -8.28 10.95
CA THR A 92 6.01 -8.10 11.13
C THR A 92 5.70 -6.87 11.99
N MET A 93 4.42 -6.57 12.19
CA MET A 93 3.98 -5.51 13.11
C MET A 93 4.44 -5.79 14.55
N ASP A 94 4.44 -7.06 14.97
CA ASP A 94 4.87 -7.44 16.32
C ASP A 94 6.39 -7.29 16.51
N ASP A 95 7.17 -7.51 15.45
CA ASP A 95 8.63 -7.36 15.47
C ASP A 95 9.09 -5.89 15.49
N ALA A 96 8.35 -4.99 14.85
CA ALA A 96 8.76 -3.60 14.64
C ALA A 96 7.58 -2.60 14.60
N PRO A 97 6.75 -2.53 15.66
CA PRO A 97 5.48 -1.79 15.65
C PRO A 97 5.68 -0.29 15.38
N GLU A 98 6.75 0.30 15.90
CA GLU A 98 7.05 1.72 15.70
C GLU A 98 7.34 2.05 14.23
N ILE A 99 8.15 1.23 13.54
CA ILE A 99 8.49 1.50 12.13
C ILE A 99 7.24 1.41 11.26
N HIS A 100 6.40 0.40 11.48
CA HIS A 100 5.13 0.29 10.78
C HIS A 100 4.25 1.52 11.05
N SER A 101 3.96 1.81 12.32
CA SER A 101 3.12 2.94 12.70
C SER A 101 3.63 4.26 12.12
N ASN A 102 4.92 4.54 12.26
CA ASN A 102 5.50 5.82 11.83
C ASN A 102 5.46 5.98 10.30
N LEU A 103 5.59 4.92 9.52
CA LEU A 103 5.51 5.02 8.06
C LEU A 103 4.09 5.33 7.57
N PHE A 104 3.07 4.72 8.16
CA PHE A 104 1.69 4.90 7.71
C PHE A 104 1.03 6.14 8.33
N PHE A 105 1.22 6.36 9.63
CA PHE A 105 0.57 7.45 10.37
C PHE A 105 1.45 8.68 10.58
N GLY A 106 2.75 8.56 10.38
CA GLY A 106 3.73 9.64 10.50
C GLY A 106 4.33 9.76 11.90
N ASP A 107 5.50 10.40 11.95
CA ASP A 107 6.19 10.81 13.18
C ASP A 107 7.07 12.05 12.88
N LYS A 108 8.14 12.26 13.66
CA LYS A 108 9.11 13.33 13.38
C LYS A 108 9.99 13.06 12.16
N LYS A 109 10.16 11.79 11.76
CA LYS A 109 11.03 11.36 10.66
C LYS A 109 10.26 11.19 9.35
N TYR A 110 9.05 10.65 9.41
CA TYR A 110 8.21 10.32 8.25
C TYR A 110 6.93 11.14 8.27
N ALA A 111 6.59 11.69 7.11
CA ALA A 111 5.28 12.31 6.92
C ALA A 111 4.18 11.23 6.93
N SER A 112 3.01 11.57 7.47
CA SER A 112 1.83 10.69 7.43
C SER A 112 1.49 10.33 5.98
N GLY A 113 1.35 9.03 5.67
CA GLY A 113 1.18 8.55 4.30
C GLY A 113 2.46 8.11 3.57
N THR A 114 3.62 8.12 4.25
CA THR A 114 4.91 7.69 3.65
C THR A 114 4.85 6.23 3.16
N GLY A 115 4.30 5.32 3.98
CA GLY A 115 4.13 3.90 3.65
C GLY A 115 3.26 3.70 2.39
N TYR A 116 2.09 4.34 2.34
CA TYR A 116 1.20 4.32 1.17
C TYR A 116 1.91 4.82 -0.10
N THR A 117 2.69 5.90 0.02
CA THR A 117 3.45 6.45 -1.11
C THR A 117 4.51 5.47 -1.63
N ILE A 118 5.27 4.83 -0.73
CA ILE A 118 6.27 3.81 -1.08
C ILE A 118 5.61 2.61 -1.76
N GLY A 119 4.55 2.08 -1.15
CA GLY A 119 3.76 0.96 -1.68
C GLY A 119 3.21 1.24 -3.08
N TYR A 120 2.65 2.43 -3.28
CA TYR A 120 2.16 2.87 -4.58
C TYR A 120 3.25 2.81 -5.66
N TYR A 121 4.46 3.33 -5.40
CA TYR A 121 5.52 3.32 -6.41
C TYR A 121 6.09 1.92 -6.68
N LEU A 122 6.16 1.06 -5.65
CA LEU A 122 6.56 -0.35 -5.80
C LEU A 122 5.62 -1.07 -6.77
N VAL A 123 4.32 -0.94 -6.55
CA VAL A 123 3.29 -1.56 -7.39
C VAL A 123 3.23 -0.90 -8.77
N GLU A 124 3.37 0.43 -8.86
CA GLU A 124 3.40 1.15 -10.14
C GLU A 124 4.51 0.62 -11.06
N ASP A 125 5.72 0.45 -10.52
CA ASP A 125 6.86 -0.07 -11.29
C ASP A 125 6.65 -1.53 -11.71
N TYR A 126 6.04 -2.34 -10.84
CA TYR A 126 5.71 -3.71 -11.18
C TYR A 126 4.67 -3.79 -12.31
N LEU A 127 3.60 -3.01 -12.25
CA LEU A 127 2.55 -2.98 -13.27
C LEU A 127 3.08 -2.46 -14.61
N ASN A 128 3.98 -1.47 -14.60
CA ASN A 128 4.60 -0.94 -15.81
C ASN A 128 5.47 -1.97 -16.54
N LYS A 129 6.14 -2.86 -15.81
CA LYS A 129 6.91 -3.98 -16.39
C LYS A 129 6.01 -5.11 -16.86
N ASN A 130 4.94 -5.39 -16.13
CA ASN A 130 4.06 -6.52 -16.37
C ASN A 130 2.72 -6.06 -16.94
N LYS A 131 2.76 -5.56 -18.18
CA LYS A 131 1.55 -5.10 -18.87
C LYS A 131 0.55 -6.25 -19.01
N ASN A 132 -0.74 -5.93 -18.83
CA ASN A 132 -1.88 -6.84 -19.01
C ASN A 132 -2.12 -7.91 -17.93
N ILE A 133 -1.53 -7.78 -16.72
CA ILE A 133 -1.99 -8.61 -15.59
C ILE A 133 -3.36 -8.10 -15.09
N GLY A 134 -4.33 -8.99 -14.99
CA GLY A 134 -5.65 -8.70 -14.42
C GLY A 134 -5.65 -8.66 -12.88
N TRP A 135 -6.54 -7.88 -12.28
CA TRP A 135 -6.65 -7.72 -10.82
C TRP A 135 -6.82 -9.03 -10.06
N ASN A 136 -7.65 -9.94 -10.58
CA ASN A 136 -7.82 -11.27 -9.96
C ASN A 136 -6.50 -12.04 -9.87
N SER A 137 -5.58 -11.86 -10.82
CA SER A 137 -4.26 -12.48 -10.75
C SER A 137 -3.35 -11.73 -9.79
N LEU A 138 -3.40 -10.40 -9.73
CA LEU A 138 -2.58 -9.59 -8.84
C LEU A 138 -2.92 -9.86 -7.37
N PHE A 139 -4.20 -9.90 -7.02
CA PHE A 139 -4.63 -10.10 -5.63
C PHE A 139 -4.36 -11.51 -5.09
N LYS A 140 -4.20 -12.50 -5.99
CA LYS A 140 -3.79 -13.86 -5.64
C LYS A 140 -2.28 -14.06 -5.62
N GLN A 141 -1.53 -13.08 -6.10
CA GLN A 141 -0.08 -13.20 -6.25
C GLN A 141 0.61 -12.92 -4.92
N LYS A 142 1.54 -13.79 -4.51
CA LYS A 142 2.33 -13.57 -3.30
C LYS A 142 3.16 -12.28 -3.42
N PRO A 143 3.24 -11.44 -2.38
CA PRO A 143 3.94 -10.16 -2.43
C PRO A 143 5.42 -10.26 -2.83
N MET A 144 6.09 -11.40 -2.55
CA MET A 144 7.50 -11.59 -2.94
C MET A 144 7.76 -11.47 -4.45
N LYS A 145 6.75 -11.63 -5.31
CA LYS A 145 6.91 -11.40 -6.75
C LYS A 145 7.20 -9.93 -7.09
N PHE A 146 6.79 -9.01 -6.21
CA PHE A 146 7.07 -7.57 -6.34
C PHE A 146 8.50 -7.21 -5.93
N LYS A 147 9.25 -8.13 -5.27
CA LYS A 147 10.67 -7.92 -4.92
C LYS A 147 11.56 -7.68 -6.14
N GLN A 148 11.12 -8.11 -7.33
CA GLN A 148 11.83 -7.95 -8.61
C GLN A 148 11.58 -6.59 -9.30
N SER A 149 10.80 -5.69 -8.69
CA SER A 149 10.56 -4.35 -9.21
C SER A 149 11.85 -3.51 -9.20
N LEU A 150 12.00 -2.58 -10.17
CA LEU A 150 13.16 -1.67 -10.30
C LEU A 150 13.39 -0.83 -9.03
N PHE A 151 12.36 -0.69 -8.22
CA PHE A 151 12.35 0.07 -6.97
C PHE A 151 13.13 -0.62 -5.83
N LEU A 152 13.46 -1.90 -6.00
CA LEU A 152 14.26 -2.71 -5.06
C LEU A 152 15.61 -3.13 -5.62
N GLN A 153 15.94 -2.72 -6.85
CA GLN A 153 17.30 -2.80 -7.35
C GLN A 153 18.08 -1.68 -6.66
N PHE A 154 18.64 -1.99 -5.50
CA PHE A 154 19.58 -1.09 -4.82
C PHE A 154 20.89 -1.14 -5.61
N ASP A 155 21.13 -0.11 -6.43
CA ASP A 155 22.48 0.19 -6.91
C ASP A 155 23.40 0.53 -5.73
#